data_AF-U1PCP4-F1
#
_entry.id   AF-U1PCP4-F1
#
_cell.length_a   1.000
_cell.length_b   1.000
_cell.length_c   1.000
_cell.angle_alpha   90.00
_cell.angle_beta   90.00
_cell.angle_gamma   90.00
#
_symmetry.space_group_name_H-M   'P 1'
#
loop_
_entity.id
_entity.type
_entity.pdbx_description
1 polymer ?
#
loop_
_entity_poly.entity_id
_entity_poly.type
_entity_poly.pdbx_seq_one_letter_code
_entity_poly.pdbx_strand_id
1 'polypeptide(L)'
;MGSAVQTSPAIVDTGMFFAYYYEPAERHTRARETLDSIVDEDLPFGPLFTTHAVLSELATLLLRKSTHDEALRAVTEIRSSESFNHLVIDRITFDKH
;
A
#
# COMPACT_ATOMS: atom_id res chain seq x y z
N MET A 1 21.87 -13.62 21.90
CA MET A 1 20.42 -13.35 21.93
C MET A 1 20.22 -12.02 21.23
N GLY A 2 19.79 -12.02 19.97
CA GLY A 2 19.57 -10.79 19.21
C GLY A 2 18.33 -10.09 19.75
N SER A 3 18.42 -8.81 20.05
CA SER A 3 17.25 -8.00 20.38
C SER A 3 16.31 -8.06 19.19
N ALA A 4 15.04 -8.42 19.38
CA ALA A 4 14.05 -8.31 18.32
C ALA A 4 14.08 -6.85 17.83
N VAL A 5 14.33 -6.65 16.53
CA VAL A 5 14.23 -5.32 15.93
C VAL A 5 12.78 -4.89 16.15
N GLN A 6 12.58 -3.80 16.90
CA GLN A 6 11.25 -3.25 17.09
C GLN A 6 10.80 -2.64 15.76
N THR A 7 9.88 -3.33 15.08
CA THR A 7 9.24 -2.81 13.88
C THR A 7 8.04 -1.96 14.28
N SER A 8 7.83 -0.87 13.54
CA SER A 8 6.67 0.00 13.72
C SER A 8 5.56 -0.43 12.76
N PRO A 9 4.37 -0.79 13.24
CA PRO A 9 3.21 -1.01 12.36
C PRO A 9 2.95 0.22 11.49
N ALA A 10 2.63 0.02 10.20
CA ALA A 10 2.40 1.13 9.27
C ALA A 10 1.18 0.88 8.39
N ILE A 11 0.43 1.94 8.09
CA ILE A 11 -0.65 1.93 7.10
C ILE A 11 -0.11 2.51 5.80
N VAL A 12 -0.29 1.79 4.69
CA VAL A 12 0.10 2.23 3.36
C VAL A 12 -1.07 2.93 2.69
N ASP A 13 -0.85 4.18 2.33
CA ASP A 13 -1.82 5.09 1.72
C ASP A 13 -1.88 4.94 0.20
N THR A 14 -2.97 5.44 -0.39
CA THR A 14 -3.19 5.49 -1.85
C THR A 14 -2.02 6.14 -2.58
N GLY A 15 -1.47 7.25 -2.07
CA GLY A 15 -0.38 7.96 -2.73
C GLY A 15 0.88 7.12 -2.90
N MET A 16 1.17 6.26 -1.92
CA MET A 16 2.32 5.34 -1.98
C MET A 16 2.11 4.29 -3.07
N PHE A 17 0.95 3.63 -3.09
CA PHE A 17 0.65 2.63 -4.13
C PHE A 17 0.57 3.27 -5.52
N PHE A 18 -0.07 4.43 -5.64
CA PHE A 18 -0.16 5.10 -6.93
C PHE A 18 1.22 5.40 -7.49
N ALA A 19 2.12 5.97 -6.69
CA ALA A 19 3.49 6.21 -7.11
C ALA A 19 4.23 4.90 -7.41
N TYR A 20 4.01 3.83 -6.64
CA TYR A 20 4.63 2.52 -6.88
C TYR A 20 4.23 1.89 -8.23
N TYR A 21 2.96 2.02 -8.64
CA TYR A 21 2.44 1.38 -9.87
C TYR A 21 2.48 2.26 -11.11
N TYR A 22 2.29 3.58 -10.97
CA TYR A 22 2.26 4.51 -12.10
C TYR A 22 3.68 5.01 -12.42
N GLU A 23 4.33 4.39 -13.40
CA GLU A 23 5.71 4.71 -13.82
C GLU A 23 5.96 6.21 -14.06
N PRO A 24 5.05 6.98 -14.69
CA PRO A 24 5.25 8.41 -14.91
C PRO A 24 5.11 9.28 -13.64
N ALA A 25 4.80 8.71 -12.47
CA ALA A 25 4.77 9.48 -11.23
C ALA A 25 6.17 10.03 -10.91
N GLU A 26 6.26 11.31 -10.54
CA GLU A 26 7.53 11.94 -10.14
C GLU A 26 8.25 11.16 -9.02
N ARG A 27 7.48 10.52 -8.14
CA ARG A 27 8.00 9.74 -7.00
C ARG A 27 8.06 8.24 -7.25
N HIS A 28 7.94 7.77 -8.49
CA HIS A 28 7.85 6.35 -8.81
C HIS A 28 9.02 5.54 -8.25
N THR A 29 10.26 5.92 -8.61
CA THR A 29 11.48 5.26 -8.14
C THR A 29 11.55 5.21 -6.62
N ARG A 30 11.30 6.35 -5.96
CA ARG A 30 11.36 6.44 -4.50
C ARG A 30 10.30 5.55 -3.82
N ALA A 31 9.10 5.50 -4.37
CA ALA A 31 8.01 4.66 -3.83
C ALA A 31 8.36 3.18 -3.95
N ARG A 32 8.93 2.76 -5.09
CA ARG A 32 9.44 1.39 -5.28
C ARG A 32 10.52 1.05 -4.27
N GLU A 33 11.60 1.82 -4.25
CA GLU A 33 12.73 1.59 -3.34
C GLU A 33 12.28 1.51 -1.88
N THR A 34 11.40 2.43 -1.46
CA THR A 34 10.92 2.47 -0.07
C THR A 34 10.06 1.26 0.27
N LEU A 35 9.09 0.89 -0.58
CA LEU A 35 8.19 -0.21 -0.29
C LEU A 35 8.91 -1.56 -0.36
N ASP A 36 9.78 -1.73 -1.35
CA ASP A 36 10.62 -2.92 -1.51
C ASP A 36 11.55 -3.07 -0.29
N SER A 37 12.21 -2.01 0.17
CA SER A 37 13.04 -2.04 1.40
C SER A 37 12.25 -2.34 2.67
N ILE A 38 10.95 -2.01 2.74
CA ILE A 38 10.12 -2.40 3.89
C ILE A 38 9.76 -3.88 3.80
N VAL A 39 9.40 -4.37 2.61
CA VAL A 39 9.04 -5.77 2.38
C VAL A 39 10.24 -6.69 2.61
N ASP A 40 11.43 -6.25 2.22
CA ASP A 40 12.70 -6.97 2.42
C ASP A 40 13.24 -6.85 3.86
N GLU A 41 12.49 -6.20 4.77
CA GLU A 41 12.85 -5.99 6.18
C GLU A 41 14.09 -5.11 6.42
N ASP A 42 14.57 -4.39 5.40
CA ASP A 42 15.67 -3.41 5.49
C ASP A 42 15.26 -2.12 6.22
N LEU A 43 13.95 -1.82 6.25
CA LEU A 43 13.37 -0.73 7.04
C LEU A 43 12.50 -1.30 8.18
N PRO A 44 12.53 -0.68 9.38
CA PRO A 44 11.88 -1.21 10.58
C PRO A 44 10.37 -0.92 10.61
N PHE A 45 9.66 -1.18 9.51
CA PHE A 45 8.21 -1.04 9.42
C PHE A 45 7.56 -2.42 9.21
N GLY A 46 6.55 -2.72 10.00
CA GLY A 46 5.88 -4.03 9.95
C GLY A 46 5.11 -4.32 11.24
N PRO A 47 3.92 -4.94 11.16
CA PRO A 47 3.21 -5.34 9.94
C PRO A 47 2.66 -4.14 9.13
N LEU A 48 2.53 -4.33 7.81
CA LEU A 48 1.90 -3.35 6.92
C LEU A 48 0.40 -3.58 6.83
N PHE A 49 -0.35 -2.48 6.78
CA PHE A 49 -1.80 -2.48 6.69
C PHE A 49 -2.27 -1.63 5.51
N THR A 50 -3.41 -1.98 4.94
CA THR A 50 -4.15 -1.10 4.05
C THR A 50 -5.65 -1.30 4.22
N THR A 51 -6.46 -0.52 3.51
CA THR A 51 -7.92 -0.52 3.66
C THR A 51 -8.59 -0.65 2.30
N HIS A 52 -9.84 -1.10 2.29
CA HIS A 52 -10.65 -1.14 1.07
C HIS A 52 -10.81 0.26 0.42
N ALA A 53 -10.87 1.32 1.23
CA ALA A 53 -10.98 2.69 0.73
C ALA A 53 -9.74 3.11 -0.06
N VAL A 54 -8.54 2.79 0.46
CA VAL A 54 -7.26 3.04 -0.23
C VAL A 54 -7.22 2.31 -1.58
N LEU A 55 -7.62 1.03 -1.62
CA LEU A 55 -7.65 0.28 -2.88
C LEU A 55 -8.68 0.80 -3.89
N SER A 56 -9.83 1.27 -3.40
CA SER A 56 -10.87 1.87 -4.26
C SER A 56 -10.41 3.20 -4.87
N GLU A 57 -9.71 4.01 -4.08
CA GLU A 57 -9.12 5.26 -4.56
C GLU A 57 -7.99 4.99 -5.55
N LEU A 58 -7.11 4.02 -5.27
CA LEU A 58 -6.04 3.60 -6.19
C LEU A 58 -6.60 3.19 -7.56
N ALA A 59 -7.65 2.36 -7.57
CA ALA A 59 -8.32 1.95 -8.80
C ALA A 59 -8.84 3.17 -9.57
N THR A 60 -9.46 4.12 -8.88
CA THR A 60 -9.98 5.35 -9.47
C THR A 60 -8.86 6.22 -10.07
N LEU A 61 -7.73 6.37 -9.38
CA LEU A 61 -6.60 7.16 -9.87
C LEU A 61 -5.93 6.52 -11.09
N LEU A 62 -5.71 5.19 -11.06
CA LEU A 62 -5.11 4.46 -12.18
C LEU A 62 -6.03 4.46 -13.40
N LEU A 63 -7.35 4.29 -13.24
CA LEU A 63 -8.30 4.41 -14.35
C LEU A 63 -8.32 5.81 -14.98
N ARG A 64 -7.99 6.86 -14.21
CA ARG A 64 -7.92 8.24 -14.71
C ARG A 64 -6.60 8.58 -15.40
N LYS A 65 -5.52 7.87 -15.06
CA LYS A 65 -4.14 8.23 -15.44
C LYS A 65 -3.46 7.20 -16.31
N SER A 66 -4.00 5.99 -16.37
CA SER A 66 -3.46 4.87 -17.14
C SER A 66 -4.59 4.00 -17.72
N THR A 67 -4.35 2.70 -17.84
CA THR A 67 -5.26 1.72 -18.44
C THR A 67 -6.08 0.96 -17.40
N HIS A 68 -7.19 0.39 -17.84
CA HIS A 68 -7.99 -0.53 -17.02
C HIS A 68 -7.17 -1.74 -16.56
N ASP A 69 -6.36 -2.31 -17.45
CA ASP A 69 -5.55 -3.49 -17.15
C ASP A 69 -4.51 -3.21 -16.07
N GLU A 70 -3.88 -2.04 -16.09
CA GLU A 70 -2.96 -1.63 -15.03
C GLU A 70 -3.66 -1.40 -13.69
N ALA A 71 -4.84 -0.78 -13.70
CA ALA A 71 -5.64 -0.62 -12.49
C ALA A 71 -6.05 -1.97 -11.89
N LEU A 72 -6.51 -2.90 -12.73
CA LEU A 72 -6.90 -4.24 -12.32
C LEU A 72 -5.70 -5.03 -11.79
N ARG A 73 -4.56 -4.97 -12.49
CA ARG A 73 -3.32 -5.63 -12.07
C ARG A 73 -2.87 -5.13 -10.71
N ALA A 74 -2.75 -3.82 -10.51
CA ALA A 74 -2.29 -3.22 -9.26
C ALA A 74 -3.16 -3.61 -8.06
N VAL A 75 -4.49 -3.51 -8.19
CA VAL A 75 -5.42 -3.87 -7.10
C VAL A 75 -5.37 -5.37 -6.82
N THR A 76 -5.24 -6.20 -7.85
CA THR A 76 -5.16 -7.66 -7.69
C THR A 76 -3.87 -8.07 -7.00
N GLU A 77 -2.73 -7.49 -7.39
CA GLU A 77 -1.43 -7.75 -6.78
C GLU A 77 -1.43 -7.37 -5.28
N ILE A 78 -1.93 -6.18 -4.90
CA ILE A 78 -2.00 -5.77 -3.49
C ILE A 78 -2.96 -6.67 -2.69
N ARG A 79 -4.11 -7.05 -3.24
CA ARG A 79 -5.08 -7.93 -2.55
C ARG A 79 -4.57 -9.35 -2.37
N SER A 80 -3.73 -9.84 -3.28
CA SER A 80 -3.20 -11.20 -3.25
C SER A 80 -1.85 -11.29 -2.53
N SER A 81 -1.25 -10.15 -2.19
CA SER A 81 0.03 -10.09 -1.49
C SER A 81 -0.12 -10.45 -0.01
N GLU A 82 0.81 -11.28 0.48
CA GLU A 82 0.94 -11.62 1.90
C GLU A 82 1.61 -10.48 2.72
N SER A 83 2.17 -9.47 2.04
CA SER A 83 2.86 -8.35 2.69
C SER A 83 1.89 -7.36 3.36
N PHE A 84 0.61 -7.35 2.98
CA PHE A 84 -0.37 -6.37 3.46
C PHE A 84 -1.53 -7.03 4.22
N ASN A 85 -1.75 -6.56 5.44
CA ASN A 85 -2.94 -6.89 6.22
C ASN A 85 -4.09 -5.96 5.81
N HIS A 86 -5.16 -6.54 5.28
CA HIS A 86 -6.33 -5.78 4.82
C HIS A 86 -7.28 -5.51 5.98
N LEU A 87 -7.36 -4.25 6.40
CA LEU A 87 -8.29 -3.81 7.44
C LEU A 87 -9.69 -3.64 6.86
N VAL A 88 -10.64 -4.38 7.42
CA VAL A 88 -12.07 -4.15 7.21
C VAL A 88 -12.50 -3.03 8.15
N ILE A 89 -12.65 -1.82 7.62
CA ILE A 89 -13.16 -0.68 8.38
C ILE A 89 -14.68 -0.76 8.39
N ASP A 90 -15.25 -1.04 9.56
CA ASP A 90 -16.69 -1.01 9.77
C ASP A 90 -17.21 0.40 10.12
N ARG A 91 -18.53 0.54 10.14
CA ARG A 91 -19.20 1.80 10.40
C ARG A 91 -18.93 2.36 11.81
N ILE A 92 -18.67 1.48 12.79
CA ILE A 92 -18.38 1.86 14.17
C ILE A 92 -17.01 2.56 14.27
N THR A 93 -16.06 2.14 13.44
CA THR A 93 -14.74 2.80 13.33
C THR A 93 -14.86 4.18 12.70
N PHE A 94 -15.79 4.36 11.77
CA PHE A 94 -16.02 5.63 11.06
C PHE A 94 -16.75 6.69 11.91
N ASP A 95 -17.74 6.29 12.71
CA ASP A 95 -18.65 7.20 13.42
C ASP A 95 -18.14 7.67 14.82
N LYS A 96 -16.87 7.40 15.18
CA LYS A 96 -16.30 7.79 16.49
C LYS A 96 -15.79 9.24 16.58
N HIS A 97 -16.29 10.14 15.74
CA HIS A 97 -15.95 11.57 15.77
C HIS A 97 -17.13 12.42 16.24
#